data_AF-A0A923E3L7-F1
#
_entry.id   AF-A0A923E3L7-F1
#
_cell.length_a   1.000
_cell.length_b   1.000
_cell.length_c   1.000
_cell.angle_alpha   90.00
_cell.angle_beta   90.00
_cell.angle_gamma   90.00
#
_symmetry.space_group_name_H-M   'P 1'
#
loop_
_entity.id
_entity.type
_entity.pdbx_description
1 polymer ?
#
loop_
_entity_poly.entity_id
_entity_poly.type
_entity_poly.pdbx_seq_one_letter_code
_entity_poly.pdbx_strand_id
1 'polypeptide(L)'
;MTTPSLAQAHAVHQVAQACGATTYYTDERRRPGSPGVFVHVVGFVSDLDWLAPLITALTAHTASAWTQWRKASPGYKRMKPANQRRARAGFILGYAQGVAQRIRTTRSATITEQEAAGDSSTALAVRDRSRRLADYITTLDLHEGSGVNTHERALKDGRDAGWNSHLGTDTPNLNNSEHRQIAANRRG
;
A
#
# COMPACT_ATOMS: atom_id res chain seq x y z
N MET A 1 -6.95 -21.25 9.73
CA MET A 1 -6.84 -19.82 10.12
C MET A 1 -5.39 -19.38 10.06
N THR A 2 -5.05 -18.44 9.19
CA THR A 2 -3.71 -17.81 9.19
C THR A 2 -3.71 -16.66 10.18
N THR A 3 -2.84 -16.70 11.20
CA THR A 3 -2.58 -15.56 12.08
C THR A 3 -2.37 -14.29 11.26
N PRO A 4 -3.02 -13.16 11.58
CA PRO A 4 -2.71 -11.86 11.01
C PRO A 4 -1.20 -11.62 11.09
N SER A 5 -0.55 -11.48 9.94
CA SER A 5 0.89 -11.29 9.90
C SER A 5 1.20 -9.81 9.93
N LEU A 6 2.12 -9.39 10.78
CA LEU A 6 2.74 -8.07 10.74
C LEU A 6 3.22 -7.68 9.32
N ALA A 7 3.67 -8.67 8.53
CA ALA A 7 3.99 -8.50 7.12
C ALA A 7 2.84 -7.89 6.29
N GLN A 8 1.58 -8.22 6.60
CA GLN A 8 0.41 -7.65 5.92
C GLN A 8 0.21 -6.18 6.30
N ALA A 9 0.42 -5.82 7.58
CA ALA A 9 0.33 -4.42 8.00
C ALA A 9 1.40 -3.55 7.31
N HIS A 10 2.63 -4.04 7.25
CA HIS A 10 3.70 -3.37 6.50
C HIS A 10 3.45 -3.35 4.98
N ALA A 11 2.85 -4.40 4.43
CA ALA A 11 2.44 -4.42 3.03
C ALA A 11 1.39 -3.34 2.71
N VAL A 12 0.38 -3.20 3.57
CA VAL A 12 -0.63 -2.12 3.47
C VAL A 12 0.04 -0.75 3.60
N HIS A 13 0.98 -0.59 4.55
CA HIS A 13 1.74 0.65 4.72
C HIS A 13 2.47 1.07 3.43
N GLN A 14 3.19 0.15 2.78
CA GLN A 14 3.93 0.46 1.56
C GLN A 14 3.04 0.91 0.40
N VAL A 15 1.88 0.26 0.24
CA VAL A 15 0.91 0.63 -0.79
C VAL A 15 0.26 1.97 -0.43
N ALA A 16 -0.20 2.17 0.80
CA ALA A 16 -0.77 3.44 1.24
C ALA A 16 0.19 4.62 1.01
N GLN A 17 1.48 4.46 1.33
CA GLN A 17 2.52 5.45 1.04
C GLN A 17 2.67 5.74 -0.45
N ALA A 18 2.60 4.73 -1.31
CA ALA A 18 2.63 4.94 -2.75
C ALA A 18 1.41 5.74 -3.24
N CYS A 19 0.28 5.66 -2.54
CA CYS A 19 -0.94 6.39 -2.85
C CYS A 19 -0.96 7.82 -2.27
N GLY A 20 0.07 8.23 -1.52
CA GLY A 20 0.10 9.52 -0.84
C GLY A 20 -0.63 9.53 0.51
N ALA A 21 -0.97 8.36 1.05
CA ALA A 21 -1.46 8.19 2.41
C ALA A 21 -0.34 7.68 3.33
N THR A 22 -0.65 7.49 4.60
CA THR A 22 0.26 6.88 5.58
C THR A 22 -0.53 5.95 6.50
N THR A 23 0.16 5.11 7.26
CA THR A 23 -0.50 4.20 8.19
C THR A 23 0.28 4.08 9.49
N TYR A 24 -0.45 3.78 10.55
CA TYR A 24 0.09 3.23 11.80
C TYR A 24 -0.69 1.97 12.15
N TYR A 25 -0.19 1.19 13.11
CA TYR A 25 -0.88 -0.03 13.51
C TYR A 25 -0.85 -0.25 15.02
N THR A 26 -1.84 -0.99 15.51
CA THR A 26 -1.84 -1.57 16.86
C THR A 26 -1.69 -3.08 16.74
N ASP A 27 -0.60 -3.62 17.27
CA ASP A 27 -0.35 -5.07 17.28
C ASP A 27 -0.86 -5.68 18.58
N GLU A 28 -2.05 -6.26 18.48
CA GLU A 28 -2.71 -6.91 19.61
C GLU A 28 -2.44 -8.40 19.68
N ARG A 29 -1.63 -8.98 18.79
CA ARG A 29 -1.41 -10.43 18.72
C ARG A 29 -0.83 -11.05 20.00
N ARG A 30 -0.27 -10.21 20.88
CA ARG A 30 0.24 -10.60 22.21
C ARG A 30 -0.80 -10.45 23.33
N ARG A 31 -1.95 -9.84 23.05
CA ARG A 31 -3.05 -9.63 24.01
C ARG A 31 -3.97 -10.87 24.01
N PRO A 32 -4.31 -11.41 25.19
CA PRO A 32 -5.33 -12.44 25.30
C PRO A 32 -6.67 -11.95 24.72
N GLY A 33 -7.33 -12.75 23.88
CA GLY A 33 -8.67 -12.45 23.35
C GLY A 33 -8.71 -11.57 22.09
N SER A 34 -7.59 -10.99 21.64
CA SER A 34 -7.52 -10.22 20.38
C SER A 34 -6.40 -10.73 19.49
N PRO A 35 -6.68 -11.48 18.41
CA PRO A 35 -5.64 -12.11 17.60
C PRO A 35 -5.08 -11.22 16.48
N GLY A 36 -5.28 -9.89 16.54
CA GLY A 36 -5.21 -8.99 15.39
C GLY A 36 -4.01 -8.05 15.32
N VAL A 37 -3.75 -7.56 14.10
CA VAL A 37 -3.03 -6.29 13.88
C VAL A 37 -4.05 -5.35 13.25
N PHE A 38 -4.33 -4.23 13.92
CA PHE A 38 -5.24 -3.20 13.42
C PHE A 38 -4.41 -2.16 12.68
N VAL A 39 -4.72 -1.92 11.41
CA VAL A 39 -4.03 -0.92 10.60
C VAL A 39 -4.93 0.29 10.46
N HIS A 40 -4.42 1.44 10.88
CA HIS A 40 -5.07 2.72 10.75
C HIS A 40 -4.49 3.44 9.54
N VAL A 41 -5.35 3.81 8.60
CA VAL A 41 -4.96 4.51 7.38
C VAL A 41 -5.31 5.98 7.53
N VAL A 42 -4.32 6.83 7.28
CA VAL A 42 -4.42 8.28 7.39
C VAL A 42 -4.14 8.87 6.02
N GLY A 43 -5.07 9.66 5.52
CA GLY A 43 -5.00 10.28 4.21
C GLY A 43 -6.08 11.33 4.08
N PHE A 44 -6.07 12.05 2.97
CA PHE A 44 -7.18 12.91 2.61
C PHE A 44 -8.35 12.05 2.12
N VAL A 45 -9.59 12.48 2.34
CA VAL A 45 -10.81 11.72 1.99
C VAL A 45 -10.77 11.22 0.54
N SER A 46 -10.36 12.07 -0.41
CA SER A 46 -10.22 11.71 -1.82
C SER A 46 -9.28 10.53 -2.08
N ASP A 47 -8.20 10.42 -1.28
CA ASP A 47 -7.21 9.35 -1.41
C ASP A 47 -7.71 8.07 -0.73
N LEU A 48 -8.48 8.22 0.36
CA LEU A 48 -9.03 7.10 1.14
C LEU A 48 -10.14 6.35 0.40
N ASP A 49 -11.02 7.07 -0.31
CA ASP A 49 -12.10 6.47 -1.11
C ASP A 49 -11.55 5.50 -2.17
N TRP A 50 -10.41 5.84 -2.77
CA TRP A 50 -9.73 4.99 -3.73
C TRP A 50 -8.85 3.92 -3.08
N LEU A 51 -8.21 4.23 -1.95
CA LEU A 51 -7.29 3.32 -1.26
C LEU A 51 -8.00 2.13 -0.58
N ALA A 52 -9.22 2.32 -0.06
CA ALA A 52 -9.98 1.26 0.60
C ALA A 52 -10.24 0.02 -0.29
N PRO A 53 -10.80 0.15 -1.52
CA PRO A 53 -10.94 -0.99 -2.42
C PRO A 53 -9.60 -1.57 -2.85
N LEU A 54 -8.56 -0.73 -3.03
CA LEU A 54 -7.21 -1.18 -3.38
C LEU A 54 -6.59 -2.07 -2.29
N ILE A 55 -6.72 -1.72 -1.01
CA ILE A 55 -6.21 -2.53 0.12
C ILE A 55 -6.92 -3.88 0.18
N THR A 56 -8.23 -3.91 -0.10
CA THR A 56 -9.01 -5.14 -0.17
C THR A 56 -8.52 -6.04 -1.30
N ALA A 57 -8.36 -5.48 -2.50
CA ALA A 57 -7.83 -6.20 -3.67
C ALA A 57 -6.40 -6.69 -3.44
N LEU A 58 -5.53 -5.86 -2.87
CA LEU A 58 -4.16 -6.21 -2.49
C LEU A 58 -4.14 -7.47 -1.62
N THR A 59 -4.99 -7.52 -0.59
CA THR A 59 -5.03 -8.66 0.34
C THR A 59 -5.47 -9.95 -0.37
N ALA A 60 -6.53 -9.88 -1.19
CA ALA A 60 -7.02 -11.03 -1.95
C ALA A 60 -6.00 -11.54 -2.98
N HIS A 61 -5.43 -10.63 -3.77
CA HIS A 61 -4.46 -10.98 -4.81
C HIS A 61 -3.16 -11.51 -4.21
N THR A 62 -2.67 -10.90 -3.12
CA THR A 62 -1.47 -11.39 -2.42
C THR A 62 -1.69 -12.81 -1.88
N ALA A 63 -2.88 -13.10 -1.31
CA ALA A 63 -3.21 -14.43 -0.81
C ALA A 63 -3.25 -15.48 -1.94
N SER A 64 -3.83 -15.13 -3.09
CA SER A 64 -3.83 -15.98 -4.29
C SER A 64 -2.42 -16.21 -4.82
N ALA A 65 -1.66 -15.14 -5.05
CA ALA A 65 -0.29 -15.20 -5.56
C ALA A 65 0.63 -16.01 -4.64
N TRP A 66 0.52 -15.81 -3.33
CA TRP A 66 1.24 -16.61 -2.33
C TRP A 66 0.91 -18.09 -2.45
N THR A 67 -0.38 -18.42 -2.59
CA THR A 67 -0.82 -19.82 -2.70
C THR A 67 -0.24 -20.50 -3.93
N GLN A 68 -0.19 -19.79 -5.06
CA GLN A 68 0.40 -20.26 -6.31
C GLN A 68 1.92 -20.42 -6.18
N TRP A 69 2.62 -19.39 -5.72
CA TRP A 69 4.07 -19.43 -5.50
C TRP A 69 4.47 -20.57 -4.56
N ARG A 70 3.75 -20.75 -3.45
CA ARG A 70 4.00 -21.80 -2.47
C ARG A 70 3.94 -23.21 -3.07
N LYS A 71 3.03 -23.43 -4.03
CA LYS A 71 2.89 -24.72 -4.73
C LYS A 71 4.03 -24.94 -5.72
N ALA A 72 4.44 -23.89 -6.43
CA ALA A 72 5.46 -23.94 -7.47
C ALA A 72 6.90 -23.88 -6.93
N SER A 73 7.12 -23.30 -5.75
CA SER A 73 8.45 -23.00 -5.20
C SER A 73 9.21 -24.29 -4.83
N PRO A 74 10.31 -24.61 -5.53
CA PRO A 74 11.12 -25.79 -5.23
C PRO A 74 11.71 -25.69 -3.82
N GLY A 75 11.52 -26.73 -3.02
CA GLY A 75 12.09 -26.81 -1.69
C GLY A 75 11.33 -26.08 -0.58
N TYR A 76 10.27 -25.32 -0.87
CA TYR A 76 9.45 -24.68 0.17
C TYR A 76 8.96 -25.69 1.22
N LYS A 77 8.45 -26.84 0.76
CA LYS A 77 7.97 -27.92 1.65
C LYS A 77 9.08 -28.51 2.52
N ARG A 78 10.34 -28.43 2.09
CA ARG A 78 11.51 -28.96 2.82
C ARG A 78 12.12 -27.93 3.79
N MET A 79 11.70 -26.67 3.72
CA MET A 79 12.17 -25.62 4.62
C MET A 79 11.69 -25.88 6.05
N LYS A 80 12.54 -25.56 7.03
CA LYS A 80 12.13 -25.53 8.45
C LYS A 80 10.97 -24.56 8.65
N PRO A 81 10.06 -24.78 9.63
CA PRO A 81 8.89 -23.93 9.85
C PRO A 81 9.21 -22.44 10.02
N ALA A 82 10.32 -22.10 10.69
CA ALA A 82 10.77 -20.71 10.81
C ALA A 82 11.07 -20.06 9.45
N ASN A 83 11.73 -20.78 8.54
CA ASN A 83 12.03 -20.29 7.19
C ASN A 83 10.78 -20.24 6.31
N GLN A 84 9.82 -21.14 6.49
CA GLN A 84 8.51 -21.04 5.82
C GLN A 84 7.74 -19.78 6.24
N ARG A 85 7.80 -19.41 7.53
CA ARG A 85 7.22 -18.13 8.02
C ARG A 85 7.93 -16.92 7.43
N ARG A 86 9.26 -16.92 7.40
CA ARG A 86 10.07 -15.85 6.78
C ARG A 86 9.83 -15.73 5.27
N ALA A 87 9.67 -16.86 4.58
CA ALA A 87 9.32 -16.90 3.16
C ALA A 87 7.92 -16.33 2.90
N ARG A 88 6.92 -16.68 3.72
CA ARG A 88 5.59 -16.07 3.63
C ARG A 88 5.63 -14.56 3.87
N ALA A 89 6.31 -14.12 4.92
CA ALA A 89 6.46 -12.70 5.22
C ALA A 89 7.19 -11.95 4.11
N GLY A 90 8.28 -12.54 3.58
CA GLY A 90 9.03 -12.01 2.45
C GLY A 90 8.14 -11.88 1.22
N PHE A 91 7.43 -12.93 0.82
CA PHE A 91 6.56 -12.88 -0.35
C PHE A 91 5.46 -11.80 -0.23
N ILE A 92 4.78 -11.72 0.91
CA ILE A 92 3.73 -10.71 1.15
C ILE A 92 4.29 -9.29 1.04
N LEU A 93 5.42 -9.03 1.70
CA LEU A 93 6.08 -7.73 1.64
C LEU A 93 6.57 -7.40 0.24
N GLY A 94 7.20 -8.37 -0.44
CA GLY A 94 7.67 -8.22 -1.80
C GLY A 94 6.54 -7.85 -2.73
N TYR A 95 5.41 -8.57 -2.64
CA TYR A 95 4.22 -8.31 -3.44
C TYR A 95 3.76 -6.86 -3.31
N ALA A 96 3.62 -6.36 -2.08
CA ALA A 96 3.29 -4.97 -1.85
C ALA A 96 4.36 -4.00 -2.38
N GLN A 97 5.65 -4.31 -2.30
CA GLN A 97 6.71 -3.50 -2.92
C GLN A 97 6.51 -3.38 -4.44
N GLY A 98 6.17 -4.47 -5.12
CA GLY A 98 5.92 -4.47 -6.57
C GLY A 98 4.71 -3.62 -6.95
N VAL A 99 3.60 -3.77 -6.20
CA VAL A 99 2.39 -2.95 -6.39
C VAL A 99 2.67 -1.47 -6.11
N ALA A 100 3.32 -1.17 -4.98
CA ALA A 100 3.69 0.19 -4.60
C ALA A 100 4.62 0.85 -5.62
N GLN A 101 5.60 0.10 -6.15
CA GLN A 101 6.49 0.60 -7.20
C GLN A 101 5.70 0.96 -8.45
N ARG A 102 4.76 0.13 -8.87
CA ARG A 102 3.88 0.42 -10.02
C ARG A 102 3.06 1.69 -9.81
N ILE A 103 2.41 1.83 -8.66
CA ILE A 103 1.63 3.04 -8.32
C ILE A 103 2.52 4.29 -8.36
N ARG A 104 3.73 4.23 -7.81
CA ARG A 104 4.69 5.35 -7.88
C ARG A 104 5.05 5.68 -9.32
N THR A 105 5.35 4.68 -10.15
CA THR A 105 5.66 4.88 -11.57
C THR A 105 4.50 5.57 -12.30
N THR A 106 3.27 5.11 -12.11
CA THR A 106 2.08 5.73 -12.73
C THR A 106 1.88 7.17 -12.25
N ARG A 107 1.93 7.41 -10.93
CA ARG A 107 1.75 8.76 -10.36
C ARG A 107 2.83 9.73 -10.82
N SER A 108 4.10 9.29 -10.83
CA SER A 108 5.20 10.13 -11.31
C SER A 108 5.04 10.47 -12.79
N ALA A 109 4.62 9.53 -13.63
CA ALA A 109 4.35 9.80 -15.04
C ALA A 109 3.27 10.88 -15.20
N THR A 110 2.14 10.77 -14.48
CA THR A 110 1.06 11.77 -14.54
C THR A 110 1.51 13.15 -14.06
N ILE A 111 2.26 13.24 -12.97
CA ILE A 111 2.79 14.53 -12.48
C ILE A 111 3.73 15.15 -13.52
N THR A 112 4.64 14.36 -14.10
CA THR A 112 5.56 14.84 -15.15
C THR A 112 4.81 15.30 -16.41
N GLU A 113 3.76 14.59 -16.82
CA GLU A 113 2.91 15.01 -17.96
C GLU A 113 2.22 16.36 -17.69
N GLN A 114 1.71 16.57 -16.48
CA GLN A 114 1.07 17.83 -16.09
C GLN A 114 2.07 18.98 -15.97
N GLU A 115 3.25 18.73 -15.40
CA GLU A 115 4.34 19.72 -15.36
C GLU A 115 4.78 20.11 -16.78
N ALA A 116 4.91 19.14 -17.68
CA ALA A 116 5.23 19.39 -19.10
C ALA A 116 4.13 20.18 -19.82
N ALA A 117 2.87 20.03 -19.40
CA ALA A 117 1.73 20.83 -19.86
C ALA A 117 1.67 22.24 -19.23
N GLY A 118 2.65 22.60 -18.38
CA GLY A 118 2.74 23.91 -17.72
C GLY A 118 2.01 24.01 -16.37
N ASP A 119 1.39 22.93 -15.90
CA ASP A 119 0.70 22.89 -14.61
C ASP A 119 1.62 22.39 -13.48
N SER A 120 2.47 23.30 -12.99
CA SER A 120 3.31 23.06 -11.81
C SER A 120 2.53 23.07 -10.49
N SER A 121 1.24 23.45 -10.51
CA SER A 121 0.42 23.55 -9.29
C SER A 121 0.15 22.17 -8.69
N THR A 122 0.04 21.14 -9.53
CA THR A 122 -0.20 19.77 -9.08
C THR A 122 0.98 19.22 -8.25
N ALA A 123 2.22 19.42 -8.72
CA ALA A 123 3.40 18.96 -7.98
C ALA A 123 3.54 19.65 -6.62
N LEU A 124 3.22 20.95 -6.54
CA LEU A 124 3.20 21.69 -5.29
C LEU A 124 2.10 21.19 -4.34
N ALA A 125 0.90 20.92 -4.85
CA ALA A 125 -0.21 20.38 -4.07
C ALA A 125 0.13 19.01 -3.46
N VAL A 126 0.76 18.12 -4.24
CA VAL A 126 1.21 16.80 -3.78
C VAL A 126 2.24 16.95 -2.63
N ARG A 127 3.19 17.89 -2.76
CA ARG A 127 4.19 18.17 -1.72
C ARG A 127 3.55 18.72 -0.44
N ASP A 128 2.64 19.68 -0.55
CA ASP A 128 1.94 20.24 0.62
C ASP A 128 1.10 19.18 1.35
N ARG A 129 0.38 18.34 0.61
CA ARG A 129 -0.38 17.20 1.16
C ARG A 129 0.51 16.23 1.93
N SER A 130 1.66 15.88 1.35
CA SER A 130 2.63 14.99 1.98
C SER A 130 3.17 15.56 3.28
N ARG A 131 3.46 16.88 3.30
CA ARG A 131 3.90 17.59 4.50
C ARG A 131 2.82 17.59 5.59
N ARG A 132 1.58 17.94 5.26
CA ARG A 132 0.46 17.95 6.23
C ARG A 132 0.23 16.58 6.88
N LEU A 133 0.38 15.50 6.12
CA LEU A 133 0.26 14.14 6.66
C LEU A 133 1.42 13.80 7.60
N ALA A 134 2.66 14.20 7.25
CA ALA A 134 3.80 14.02 8.13
C ALA A 134 3.61 14.79 9.45
N ASP A 135 3.18 16.05 9.37
CA ASP A 135 2.90 16.89 10.54
C ASP A 135 1.79 16.30 11.41
N TYR A 136 0.73 15.75 10.82
CA TYR A 136 -0.30 15.06 11.60
C TYR A 136 0.24 13.81 12.30
N ILE A 137 1.04 12.98 11.62
CA ILE A 137 1.58 11.75 12.20
C ILE A 137 2.52 12.04 13.38
N THR A 138 3.30 13.11 13.34
CA THR A 138 4.17 13.49 14.47
C THR A 138 3.37 13.87 15.71
N THR A 139 2.12 14.35 15.58
CA THR A 139 1.26 14.64 16.74
C THR A 139 0.75 13.39 17.47
N LEU A 140 0.83 12.21 16.86
CA LEU A 140 0.27 10.97 17.42
C LEU A 140 1.21 10.24 18.40
N ASP A 141 2.42 10.77 18.65
CA ASP A 141 3.42 10.20 19.57
C ASP A 141 3.65 8.68 19.34
N LEU A 142 3.82 8.31 18.07
CA LEU A 142 3.95 6.92 17.66
C LEU A 142 5.39 6.40 17.88
N HIS A 143 5.49 5.13 18.24
CA HIS A 143 6.77 4.42 18.31
C HIS A 143 7.06 3.64 17.02
N GLU A 144 8.35 3.42 16.75
CA GLU A 144 8.78 2.58 15.64
C GLU A 144 8.23 1.16 15.78
N GLY A 145 7.64 0.65 14.70
CA GLY A 145 7.10 -0.69 14.63
C GLY A 145 8.17 -1.77 14.65
N SER A 146 7.78 -2.99 15.02
CA SER A 146 8.70 -4.14 14.96
C SER A 146 9.04 -4.51 13.53
N GLY A 147 10.31 -4.77 13.26
CA GLY A 147 10.75 -5.26 11.94
C GLY A 147 10.16 -6.62 11.58
N VAL A 148 10.05 -6.88 10.27
CA VAL A 148 9.62 -8.17 9.73
C VAL A 148 10.83 -8.92 9.18
N ASN A 149 11.15 -10.07 9.78
CA ASN A 149 12.21 -10.93 9.26
C ASN A 149 11.73 -11.67 8.00
N THR A 150 12.43 -11.46 6.89
CA THR A 150 12.07 -12.00 5.58
C THR A 150 13.11 -12.99 5.05
N HIS A 151 12.68 -13.76 4.05
CA HIS A 151 13.56 -14.54 3.20
C HIS A 151 13.74 -13.80 1.88
N GLU A 152 14.98 -13.48 1.52
CA GLU A 152 15.30 -12.60 0.38
C GLU A 152 14.75 -13.11 -0.96
N ARG A 153 14.94 -14.40 -1.28
CA ARG A 153 14.37 -14.97 -2.51
C ARG A 153 12.84 -14.82 -2.61
N ALA A 154 12.12 -15.10 -1.52
CA ALA A 154 10.67 -14.98 -1.50
C ALA A 154 10.24 -13.51 -1.59
N LEU A 155 11.01 -12.59 -1.01
CA LEU A 155 10.81 -11.14 -1.17
C LEU A 155 10.94 -10.71 -2.62
N LYS A 156 11.99 -11.17 -3.32
CA LYS A 156 12.17 -10.89 -4.75
C LYS A 156 11.03 -11.45 -5.60
N ASP A 157 10.72 -12.74 -5.43
CA ASP A 157 9.66 -13.41 -6.19
C ASP A 157 8.29 -12.75 -5.93
N GLY A 158 8.04 -12.33 -4.68
CA GLY A 158 6.86 -11.55 -4.32
C GLY A 158 6.82 -10.22 -5.07
N ARG A 159 7.93 -9.49 -5.13
CA ARG A 159 8.03 -8.21 -5.86
C ARG A 159 7.70 -8.35 -7.33
N ASP A 160 8.27 -9.35 -7.98
CA ASP A 160 8.02 -9.63 -9.39
C ASP A 160 6.53 -9.98 -9.61
N ALA A 161 5.93 -10.79 -8.72
CA ALA A 161 4.50 -11.12 -8.79
C ALA A 161 3.59 -9.91 -8.53
N GLY A 162 3.96 -9.04 -7.59
CA GLY A 162 3.21 -7.82 -7.27
C GLY A 162 3.24 -6.82 -8.43
N TRP A 163 4.41 -6.62 -9.04
CA TRP A 163 4.54 -5.80 -10.23
C TRP A 163 3.69 -6.33 -11.39
N ASN A 164 3.72 -7.65 -11.65
CA ASN A 164 2.97 -8.28 -12.74
C ASN A 164 1.46 -8.45 -12.46
N SER A 165 1.00 -8.10 -11.25
CA SER A 165 -0.43 -8.19 -10.91
C SER A 165 -1.30 -7.12 -11.55
N HIS A 166 -0.68 -6.03 -12.03
CA HIS A 166 -1.36 -4.83 -12.53
C HIS A 166 -2.27 -4.15 -11.50
N LEU A 167 -2.17 -4.48 -10.20
CA LEU A 167 -2.85 -3.71 -9.16
C LEU A 167 -2.32 -2.27 -9.10
N GLY A 168 -3.24 -1.32 -8.98
CA GLY A 168 -2.91 0.11 -8.87
C GLY A 168 -2.52 0.77 -10.20
N THR A 169 -2.89 0.19 -11.35
CA THR A 169 -2.74 0.84 -12.67
C THR A 169 -3.76 1.94 -12.94
N ASP A 170 -4.91 1.91 -12.25
CA ASP A 170 -5.91 2.96 -12.39
C ASP A 170 -5.36 4.24 -11.77
N THR A 171 -5.33 5.33 -12.54
CA THR A 171 -4.72 6.59 -12.13
C THR A 171 -5.39 7.11 -10.86
N PRO A 172 -4.66 7.31 -9.74
CA PRO A 172 -5.21 7.97 -8.58
C PRO A 172 -5.60 9.39 -8.98
N ASN A 173 -6.74 9.89 -8.50
CA ASN A 173 -7.17 11.26 -8.80
C ASN A 173 -6.23 12.27 -8.13
N LEU A 174 -5.20 12.73 -8.86
CA LEU A 174 -4.14 13.62 -8.37
C LEU A 174 -4.59 15.09 -8.31
N ASN A 175 -5.66 15.43 -9.04
CA ASN A 175 -6.15 16.78 -9.22
C ASN A 175 -7.58 16.85 -8.73
N ASN A 176 -7.79 17.32 -7.50
CA ASN A 176 -9.09 17.86 -7.16
C ASN A 176 -9.00 19.31 -6.71
N SER A 177 -8.55 20.14 -7.66
CA SER A 177 -8.94 21.53 -7.82
C SER A 177 -10.21 21.63 -8.68
N GLU A 178 -11.21 20.76 -8.49
CA GLU A 178 -12.53 21.02 -9.04
C GLU A 178 -13.13 22.23 -8.32
N HIS A 179 -12.89 23.39 -8.92
CA HIS A 179 -13.95 24.34 -9.17
C HIS A 179 -15.19 23.54 -9.57
N ARG A 180 -16.13 23.36 -8.63
CA ARG A 180 -17.52 23.07 -8.97
C ARG A 180 -18.05 24.25 -9.78
N GLN A 181 -17.78 24.28 -11.09
CA GLN A 181 -18.67 24.96 -12.01
C GLN A 181 -19.93 24.10 -12.08
N ILE A 182 -20.88 24.44 -11.20
CA ILE A 182 -22.28 24.07 -11.36
C ILE A 182 -22.75 24.78 -12.63
N ALA A 183 -22.56 24.12 -13.77
CA ALA A 183 -23.28 24.45 -14.99
C ALA A 183 -24.57 23.64 -15.01
N ALA A 184 -25.62 24.19 -14.38
CA ALA A 184 -27.00 23.84 -14.69
C ALA A 184 -27.91 25.05 -14.40
N ASN A 185 -27.98 25.93 -15.39
CA ASN A 185 -29.13 26.71 -15.83
C ASN A 185 -30.00 27.45 -14.80
N ARG A 186 -29.78 28.77 -14.72
CA ARG A 186 -30.87 29.73 -14.65
C ARG A 186 -31.55 29.84 -16.03
N ARG A 187 -32.87 29.65 -16.07
CA ARG A 187 -33.92 30.38 -16.83
C ARG A 187 -34.94 29.43 -17.44
N GLY A 188 -36.22 29.75 -17.18
CA GLY A 188 -37.43 29.07 -17.60
C GLY A 188 -38.47 29.21 -16.51
#